data_AF-F6ZF96-F1
#
_entry.id   AF-F6ZF96-F1
#
_cell.length_a   1.000
_cell.length_b   1.000
_cell.length_c   1.000
_cell.angle_alpha   90.00
_cell.angle_beta   90.00
_cell.angle_gamma   90.00
#
_symmetry.space_group_name_H-M   'P 1'
#
loop_
_entity.id
_entity.type
_entity.pdbx_description
1 polymer ?
#
loop_
_entity_poly.entity_id
_entity_poly.type
_entity_poly.pdbx_seq_one_letter_code
_entity_poly.pdbx_strand_id
1 'polypeptide(L)'
;MDTFSTKNLALQAQKKLLSKMASKTMASVFIDDTSSEVLDELYRVTKEFTRNRKEAQKIIKDLIKIVMKLGILYRNGQFSPEELALMERFRKKVHHLAMTAVSFYQIDFTFDRRVMATTLHECRDLLHQAVNTHLTSKSHSRINHVFNHFADFEFLAALYGPSEPYRSHLRRICDGINKMLDEDSI
;
A
#
# COMPACT_ATOMS: atom_id res chain seq x y z
N MET A 1 31.67 -43.10 -5.94
CA MET A 1 30.22 -43.33 -5.93
C MET A 1 29.56 -41.98 -5.73
N ASP A 2 28.81 -41.48 -6.71
CA ASP A 2 28.06 -40.24 -6.56
C ASP A 2 26.96 -40.44 -5.52
N THR A 3 27.07 -39.77 -4.38
CA THR A 3 26.09 -39.83 -3.31
C THR A 3 24.89 -38.97 -3.70
N PHE A 4 23.98 -39.55 -4.48
CA PHE A 4 22.69 -38.93 -4.76
C PHE A 4 21.96 -38.63 -3.45
N SER A 5 21.62 -37.36 -3.23
CA SER A 5 20.92 -36.91 -2.02
C SER A 5 19.63 -36.22 -2.41
N THR A 6 18.51 -36.88 -2.13
CA THR A 6 17.16 -36.35 -2.31
C THR A 6 16.96 -35.04 -1.55
N LYS A 7 17.68 -34.86 -0.43
CA LYS A 7 17.68 -33.61 0.36
C LYS A 7 18.29 -32.44 -0.42
N ASN A 8 19.38 -32.67 -1.14
CA ASN A 8 20.00 -31.64 -1.99
C ASN A 8 19.13 -31.32 -3.20
N LEU A 9 18.49 -32.33 -3.79
CA LEU A 9 17.56 -32.14 -4.91
C LEU A 9 16.31 -31.34 -4.48
N ALA A 10 15.74 -31.67 -3.32
CA ALA A 10 14.60 -30.94 -2.74
C ALA A 10 14.96 -29.49 -2.40
N LEU A 11 16.15 -29.24 -1.82
CA LEU A 11 16.65 -27.89 -1.55
C LEU A 11 16.87 -27.08 -2.84
N GLN A 12 17.37 -27.70 -3.91
CA GLN A 12 17.51 -27.05 -5.21
C GLN A 12 16.15 -26.72 -5.83
N ALA A 13 15.19 -27.64 -5.77
CA ALA A 13 13.82 -27.41 -6.22
C ALA A 13 13.15 -26.28 -5.42
N GLN A 14 13.29 -26.28 -4.10
CA GLN A 14 12.78 -25.23 -3.21
C GLN A 14 13.42 -23.87 -3.51
N LYS A 15 14.75 -23.80 -3.68
CA LYS A 15 15.45 -22.57 -4.08
C LYS A 15 14.98 -22.07 -5.44
N LYS A 16 14.73 -22.96 -6.40
CA LYS A 16 14.26 -22.61 -7.76
C LYS A 16 12.81 -22.12 -7.76
N LEU A 17 11.96 -22.64 -6.87
CA LEU A 17 10.60 -22.13 -6.65
C LEU A 17 10.63 -20.76 -5.97
N LEU A 18 11.39 -20.62 -4.87
CA LEU A 18 11.54 -19.35 -4.15
C LEU A 18 12.15 -18.25 -5.02
N SER A 19 13.14 -18.56 -5.87
CA SER A 19 13.74 -17.58 -6.78
C SER A 19 12.79 -17.13 -7.89
N LYS A 20 11.88 -18.01 -8.35
CA LYS A 20 10.80 -17.65 -9.28
C LYS A 20 9.70 -16.80 -8.64
N MET A 21 9.42 -17.02 -7.35
CA MET A 21 8.46 -16.22 -6.57
C MET A 21 9.02 -14.86 -6.12
N ALA A 22 10.34 -14.69 -6.11
CA ALA A 22 11.04 -13.50 -5.61
C ALA A 22 11.76 -12.68 -6.69
N SER A 23 11.39 -12.84 -7.97
CA SER A 23 12.06 -12.12 -9.06
C SER A 23 11.65 -10.64 -9.08
N LYS A 24 12.59 -9.77 -9.49
CA LYS A 24 12.34 -8.32 -9.72
C LYS A 24 11.17 -8.06 -10.67
N THR A 25 10.90 -8.99 -11.58
CA THR A 25 9.75 -8.97 -12.50
C THR A 25 8.41 -8.95 -11.76
N MET A 26 8.29 -9.57 -10.57
CA MET A 26 7.05 -9.50 -9.81
C MET A 26 6.80 -8.10 -9.23
N ALA A 27 7.85 -7.40 -8.78
CA ALA A 27 7.71 -6.05 -8.26
C ALA A 27 7.29 -5.05 -9.35
N SER A 28 7.86 -5.14 -10.56
CA SER A 28 7.48 -4.29 -11.70
C SER A 28 6.11 -4.60 -12.28
N VAL A 29 5.53 -5.78 -12.00
CA VAL A 29 4.15 -6.11 -12.37
C VAL A 29 3.14 -5.52 -11.38
N PHE A 30 3.54 -5.28 -10.13
CA PHE A 30 2.66 -4.75 -9.08
C PHE A 30 2.86 -3.25 -8.80
N ILE A 31 3.97 -2.66 -9.24
CA ILE A 31 4.29 -1.24 -9.06
C ILE A 31 4.79 -0.74 -10.41
N ASP A 32 3.92 -0.03 -11.12
CA ASP A 32 4.24 0.68 -12.35
C ASP A 32 4.90 2.05 -12.06
N ASP A 33 5.24 2.79 -13.11
CA ASP A 33 5.90 4.08 -12.99
C ASP A 33 5.01 5.11 -12.26
N THR A 34 3.70 5.13 -12.55
CA THR A 34 2.74 6.03 -11.89
C THR A 34 2.66 5.75 -10.38
N SER A 35 2.50 4.48 -10.01
CA SER A 35 2.46 4.03 -8.62
C SER A 35 3.76 4.36 -7.90
N SER A 36 4.90 4.22 -8.58
CA SER A 36 6.22 4.56 -8.03
C SER A 36 6.34 6.06 -7.71
N GLU A 37 5.86 6.93 -8.60
CA GLU A 37 5.84 8.38 -8.37
C GLU A 37 4.96 8.76 -7.17
N VAL A 38 3.77 8.16 -7.05
CA VAL A 38 2.90 8.38 -5.88
C VAL A 38 3.57 7.92 -4.59
N LEU A 39 4.20 6.73 -4.59
CA LEU A 39 4.93 6.22 -3.42
C LEU A 39 6.11 7.12 -3.02
N ASP A 40 6.80 7.70 -4.00
CA ASP A 40 7.89 8.65 -3.78
C ASP A 40 7.39 9.98 -3.16
N GLU A 41 6.23 10.48 -3.57
CA GLU A 41 5.64 11.66 -2.97
C GLU A 41 5.11 11.37 -1.56
N LEU A 42 4.46 10.21 -1.35
CA LEU A 42 4.07 9.75 -0.01
C LEU A 42 5.28 9.63 0.92
N TYR A 43 6.43 9.16 0.41
CA TYR A 43 7.69 9.17 1.14
C TYR A 43 8.13 10.58 1.53
N ARG A 44 8.09 11.54 0.59
CA ARG A 44 8.53 12.93 0.79
C ARG A 44 7.70 13.62 1.86
N VAL A 45 6.37 13.56 1.78
CA VAL A 45 5.48 14.18 2.78
C VAL A 45 5.61 13.51 4.16
N THR A 46 5.79 12.19 4.19
CA THR A 46 6.01 11.46 5.45
C THR A 46 7.34 11.86 6.09
N LYS A 47 8.41 12.00 5.29
CA LYS A 47 9.73 12.42 5.77
C LYS A 47 9.68 13.85 6.30
N GLU A 48 9.01 14.75 5.59
CA GLU A 48 8.85 16.14 6.01
C GLU A 48 8.11 16.22 7.35
N PHE A 49 7.00 15.49 7.48
CA PHE A 49 6.18 15.49 8.69
C PHE A 49 6.89 14.88 9.90
N THR A 50 7.41 13.66 9.74
CA THR A 50 8.05 12.94 10.85
C THR A 50 9.42 13.49 11.21
N ARG A 51 10.04 14.29 10.32
CA ARG A 51 11.45 14.70 10.36
C ARG A 51 12.41 13.51 10.55
N ASN A 52 11.98 12.32 10.15
CA ASN A 52 12.69 11.07 10.38
C ASN A 52 12.77 10.23 9.10
N ARG A 53 13.92 10.31 8.43
CA ARG A 53 14.19 9.56 7.20
C ARG A 53 13.99 8.05 7.38
N LYS A 54 14.43 7.48 8.51
CA LYS A 54 14.36 6.03 8.75
C LYS A 54 12.91 5.60 8.91
N GLU A 55 12.10 6.39 9.59
CA GLU A 55 10.69 6.08 9.78
C GLU A 55 9.89 6.22 8.48
N ALA A 56 10.10 7.31 7.73
CA ALA A 56 9.46 7.47 6.43
C ALA A 56 9.79 6.32 5.46
N GLN A 57 11.06 5.88 5.41
CA GLN A 57 11.45 4.71 4.62
C GLN A 57 10.77 3.42 5.11
N LYS A 58 10.56 3.28 6.42
CA LYS A 58 9.94 2.11 7.01
C LYS A 58 8.44 2.05 6.68
N ILE A 59 7.72 3.16 6.78
CA ILE A 59 6.30 3.26 6.42
C ILE A 59 6.08 2.83 4.97
N ILE A 60 6.83 3.42 4.02
CA ILE A 60 6.69 3.11 2.59
C ILE A 60 7.10 1.66 2.28
N LYS A 61 8.17 1.16 2.91
CA LYS A 61 8.56 -0.24 2.80
C LYS A 61 7.49 -1.19 3.33
N ASP A 62 6.81 -0.82 4.42
CA ASP A 62 5.74 -1.64 4.99
C ASP A 62 4.51 -1.64 4.08
N LEU A 63 4.16 -0.50 3.46
CA LEU A 63 3.13 -0.40 2.43
C LEU A 63 3.43 -1.31 1.22
N ILE A 64 4.63 -1.19 0.63
CA ILE A 64 5.06 -2.05 -0.48
C ILE A 64 4.98 -3.53 -0.10
N LYS A 65 5.39 -3.90 1.11
CA LYS A 65 5.33 -5.30 1.57
C LYS A 65 3.91 -5.82 1.74
N ILE A 66 2.96 -4.96 2.07
CA ILE A 66 1.54 -5.33 2.16
C ILE A 66 1.01 -5.58 0.75
N VAL A 67 1.18 -4.62 -0.18
CA VAL A 67 0.75 -4.74 -1.58
C VAL A 67 1.31 -6.00 -2.24
N MET A 68 2.62 -6.24 -2.11
CA MET A 68 3.26 -7.44 -2.66
C MET A 68 2.68 -8.74 -2.08
N LYS A 69 2.35 -8.76 -0.79
CA LYS A 69 1.74 -9.95 -0.16
C LYS A 69 0.34 -10.19 -0.68
N LEU A 70 -0.47 -9.13 -0.82
CA LEU A 70 -1.81 -9.22 -1.40
C LEU A 70 -1.76 -9.74 -2.84
N GLY A 71 -0.86 -9.19 -3.67
CA GLY A 71 -0.68 -9.64 -5.05
C GLY A 71 -0.30 -11.12 -5.16
N ILE A 72 0.55 -11.62 -4.25
CA ILE A 72 0.91 -13.04 -4.20
C ILE A 72 -0.28 -13.91 -3.78
N LEU A 73 -1.04 -13.50 -2.76
CA LEU A 73 -2.23 -14.25 -2.30
C LEU A 73 -3.28 -14.34 -3.41
N TYR A 74 -3.55 -13.22 -4.08
CA TYR A 74 -4.52 -13.15 -5.19
C TYR A 74 -4.09 -14.01 -6.38
N ARG A 75 -2.84 -13.86 -6.84
CA ARG A 75 -2.30 -14.61 -7.98
C ARG A 75 -2.29 -16.12 -7.73
N ASN A 76 -2.08 -16.53 -6.49
CA ASN A 76 -2.04 -17.94 -6.11
C ASN A 76 -3.42 -18.49 -5.71
N GLY A 77 -4.50 -17.73 -5.90
CA GLY A 77 -5.86 -18.15 -5.58
C GLY A 77 -6.03 -18.57 -4.11
N GLN A 78 -5.33 -17.88 -3.20
CA GLN A 78 -5.32 -18.26 -1.78
C GLN A 78 -6.56 -17.79 -1.01
N PHE A 79 -7.27 -16.80 -1.53
CA PHE A 79 -8.47 -16.26 -0.89
C PHE A 79 -9.69 -17.16 -1.08
N SER A 80 -10.46 -17.36 -0.02
CA SER A 80 -11.80 -17.96 -0.08
C SER A 80 -12.80 -17.01 -0.79
N PRO A 81 -13.98 -17.49 -1.19
CA PRO A 81 -15.04 -16.62 -1.74
C PRO A 81 -15.42 -15.45 -0.81
N GLU A 82 -15.47 -15.69 0.50
CA GLU A 82 -15.77 -14.68 1.51
C GLU A 82 -14.64 -13.64 1.61
N GLU A 83 -13.39 -14.09 1.57
CA GLU A 83 -12.22 -13.21 1.59
C GLU A 83 -12.10 -12.40 0.28
N LEU A 84 -12.45 -12.99 -0.87
CA LEU A 84 -12.55 -12.25 -2.14
C LEU A 84 -13.63 -11.17 -2.08
N ALA A 85 -14.78 -11.44 -1.43
CA ALA A 85 -15.80 -10.43 -1.22
C ALA A 85 -15.32 -9.28 -0.31
N LEU A 86 -14.51 -9.59 0.71
CA LEU A 86 -13.85 -8.57 1.54
C LEU A 86 -12.82 -7.77 0.74
N MET A 87 -12.01 -8.42 -0.10
CA MET A 87 -11.05 -7.76 -0.98
C MET A 87 -11.74 -6.83 -1.99
N GLU A 88 -12.89 -7.22 -2.53
CA GLU A 88 -13.65 -6.34 -3.43
C GLU A 88 -14.24 -5.13 -2.70
N ARG A 89 -14.70 -5.30 -1.45
CA ARG A 89 -15.11 -4.18 -0.59
C ARG A 89 -13.93 -3.26 -0.27
N PHE A 90 -12.77 -3.84 0.02
CA PHE A 90 -11.53 -3.09 0.23
C PHE A 90 -11.17 -2.27 -1.01
N ARG A 91 -11.16 -2.88 -2.20
CA ARG A 91 -10.90 -2.20 -3.49
C ARG A 91 -11.83 -1.01 -3.70
N LYS A 92 -13.14 -1.22 -3.56
CA LYS A 92 -14.14 -0.13 -3.65
C LYS A 92 -13.89 0.99 -2.65
N LYS A 93 -13.46 0.65 -1.43
CA LYS A 93 -13.15 1.64 -0.39
C LYS A 93 -11.86 2.42 -0.69
N VAL A 94 -10.83 1.76 -1.23
CA VAL A 94 -9.60 2.42 -1.71
C VAL A 94 -9.89 3.36 -2.87
N HIS A 95 -10.72 2.92 -3.83
CA HIS A 95 -11.16 3.79 -4.94
C HIS A 95 -11.95 5.01 -4.42
N HIS A 96 -12.83 4.83 -3.44
CA HIS A 96 -13.53 5.94 -2.79
C HIS A 96 -12.58 6.89 -2.05
N LEU A 97 -11.62 6.35 -1.31
CA LEU A 97 -10.56 7.11 -0.64
C LEU A 97 -9.78 7.97 -1.64
N ALA A 98 -9.39 7.40 -2.77
CA ALA A 98 -8.66 8.08 -3.83
C ALA A 98 -9.44 9.26 -4.42
N MET A 99 -10.71 9.04 -4.79
CA MET A 99 -11.58 10.11 -5.27
C MET A 99 -11.77 11.21 -4.22
N THR A 100 -11.90 10.84 -2.95
CA THR A 100 -12.05 11.78 -1.83
C THR A 100 -10.79 12.62 -1.65
N ALA A 101 -9.61 12.00 -1.71
CA ALA A 101 -8.32 12.68 -1.61
C ALA A 101 -8.14 13.71 -2.72
N VAL A 102 -8.44 13.34 -3.96
CA VAL A 102 -8.41 14.27 -5.10
C VAL A 102 -9.43 15.40 -4.91
N SER A 103 -10.67 15.09 -4.53
CA SER A 103 -11.72 16.09 -4.36
C SER A 103 -11.37 17.13 -3.31
N PHE A 104 -10.80 16.71 -2.18
CA PHE A 104 -10.32 17.60 -1.12
C PHE A 104 -9.15 18.49 -1.54
N TYR A 105 -8.36 18.07 -2.52
CA TYR A 105 -7.31 18.90 -3.11
C TYR A 105 -7.85 19.88 -4.16
N GLN A 106 -8.78 19.43 -5.01
CA GLN A 106 -9.29 20.22 -6.14
C GLN A 106 -10.32 21.28 -5.74
N ILE A 107 -11.07 21.04 -4.66
CA ILE A 107 -12.16 21.92 -4.23
C ILE A 107 -11.77 22.62 -2.93
N ASP A 108 -11.51 23.93 -3.02
CA ASP A 108 -11.12 24.75 -1.88
C ASP A 108 -12.13 24.64 -0.72
N PHE A 109 -11.60 24.65 0.51
CA PHE A 109 -12.37 24.63 1.77
C PHE A 109 -13.25 23.39 2.01
N THR A 110 -13.07 22.30 1.24
CA THR A 110 -13.82 21.04 1.44
C THR A 110 -13.11 20.01 2.28
N PHE A 111 -11.80 20.16 2.52
CA PHE A 111 -11.01 19.18 3.24
C PHE A 111 -11.52 18.94 4.67
N ASP A 112 -11.87 17.69 4.96
CA ASP A 112 -12.22 17.22 6.30
C ASP A 112 -11.30 16.05 6.70
N ARG A 113 -10.38 16.32 7.63
CA ARG A 113 -9.45 15.32 8.17
C ARG A 113 -10.16 14.13 8.84
N ARG A 114 -11.35 14.34 9.42
CA ARG A 114 -12.11 13.26 10.06
C ARG A 114 -12.65 12.30 9.01
N VAL A 115 -13.22 12.82 7.93
CA VAL A 115 -13.71 11.99 6.81
C VAL A 115 -12.56 11.18 6.21
N MET A 116 -11.41 11.82 5.96
CA MET A 116 -10.23 11.15 5.42
C MET A 116 -9.72 10.05 6.36
N ALA A 117 -9.52 10.36 7.64
CA ALA A 117 -9.01 9.40 8.63
C ALA A 117 -9.98 8.23 8.85
N THR A 118 -11.29 8.49 8.92
CA THR A 118 -12.30 7.43 9.02
C THR A 118 -12.24 6.50 7.81
N THR A 119 -12.15 7.05 6.60
CA THR A 119 -12.06 6.25 5.38
C THR A 119 -10.79 5.39 5.34
N LEU A 120 -9.66 5.94 5.79
CA LEU A 120 -8.40 5.20 5.94
C LEU A 120 -8.52 4.07 6.98
N HIS A 121 -9.17 4.31 8.11
CA HIS A 121 -9.41 3.26 9.10
C HIS A 121 -10.35 2.16 8.59
N GLU A 122 -11.37 2.51 7.81
CA GLU A 122 -12.22 1.51 7.15
C GLU A 122 -11.44 0.64 6.16
N CYS A 123 -10.55 1.24 5.35
CA CYS A 123 -9.61 0.49 4.51
C CYS A 123 -8.75 -0.46 5.33
N ARG A 124 -8.18 0.02 6.45
CA ARG A 124 -7.35 -0.78 7.36
C ARG A 124 -8.11 -2.00 7.89
N ASP A 125 -9.33 -1.78 8.36
CA ASP A 125 -10.12 -2.80 9.05
C ASP A 125 -10.64 -3.86 8.06
N LEU A 126 -11.04 -3.46 6.84
CA LEU A 126 -11.36 -4.38 5.74
C LEU A 126 -10.15 -5.23 5.36
N LEU A 127 -8.98 -4.60 5.23
CA LEU A 127 -7.76 -5.30 4.89
C LEU A 127 -7.37 -6.32 5.97
N HIS A 128 -7.48 -5.94 7.26
CA HIS A 128 -7.25 -6.86 8.37
C HIS A 128 -8.16 -8.07 8.32
N GLN A 129 -9.45 -7.89 8.04
CA GLN A 129 -10.40 -8.99 7.91
C GLN A 129 -10.04 -9.92 6.74
N ALA A 130 -9.72 -9.35 5.57
CA ALA A 130 -9.42 -10.13 4.37
C ALA A 130 -8.15 -10.99 4.49
N VAL A 131 -7.17 -10.57 5.29
CA VAL A 131 -5.85 -11.24 5.37
C VAL A 131 -5.62 -12.01 6.67
N ASN A 132 -6.62 -12.05 7.56
CA ASN A 132 -6.48 -12.53 8.94
C ASN A 132 -5.98 -13.99 9.05
N THR A 133 -6.37 -14.83 8.11
CA THR A 133 -6.05 -16.26 8.03
C THR A 133 -4.75 -16.54 7.28
N HIS A 134 -4.23 -15.55 6.53
CA HIS A 134 -3.12 -15.72 5.58
C HIS A 134 -1.82 -15.08 6.05
N LEU A 135 -1.91 -14.01 6.82
CA LEU A 135 -0.78 -13.16 7.15
C LEU A 135 -0.40 -13.23 8.63
N THR A 136 0.90 -13.09 8.89
CA THR A 136 1.43 -13.15 10.25
C THR A 136 1.13 -11.87 11.04
N SER A 137 1.23 -11.94 12.37
CA SER A 137 1.14 -10.77 13.26
C SER A 137 2.02 -9.61 12.80
N LYS A 138 3.23 -9.90 12.31
CA LYS A 138 4.13 -8.90 11.72
C LYS A 138 3.51 -8.14 10.54
N SER A 139 2.74 -8.82 9.68
CA SER A 139 2.01 -8.17 8.60
C SER A 139 0.86 -7.31 9.12
N HIS A 140 0.14 -7.75 10.15
CA HIS A 140 -0.88 -6.92 10.80
C HIS A 140 -0.26 -5.67 11.44
N SER A 141 0.90 -5.78 12.10
CA SER A 141 1.62 -4.62 12.62
C SER A 141 2.03 -3.64 11.51
N ARG A 142 2.38 -4.13 10.31
CA ARG A 142 2.67 -3.27 9.15
C ARG A 142 1.45 -2.52 8.66
N ILE A 143 0.30 -3.21 8.59
CA ILE A 143 -0.97 -2.58 8.20
C ILE A 143 -1.28 -1.44 9.16
N ASN A 144 -1.24 -1.70 10.46
CA ASN A 144 -1.42 -0.68 11.48
C ASN A 144 -0.40 0.47 11.34
N HIS A 145 0.87 0.16 11.16
CA HIS A 145 1.93 1.16 11.02
C HIS A 145 1.68 2.13 9.85
N VAL A 146 1.25 1.61 8.70
CA VAL A 146 0.94 2.41 7.51
C VAL A 146 -0.33 3.24 7.72
N PHE A 147 -1.44 2.61 8.08
CA PHE A 147 -2.72 3.30 8.16
C PHE A 147 -2.79 4.27 9.33
N ASN A 148 -2.16 3.97 10.46
CA ASN A 148 -2.15 4.90 11.59
C ASN A 148 -1.35 6.18 11.27
N HIS A 149 -0.28 6.09 10.47
CA HIS A 149 0.45 7.28 10.01
C HIS A 149 -0.41 8.11 9.05
N PHE A 150 -0.96 7.49 8.00
CA PHE A 150 -1.71 8.25 7.00
C PHE A 150 -3.07 8.76 7.52
N ALA A 151 -3.63 8.14 8.55
CA ALA A 151 -4.85 8.60 9.22
C ALA A 151 -4.60 9.58 10.38
N ASP A 152 -3.33 9.93 10.66
CA ASP A 152 -3.01 10.89 11.71
C ASP A 152 -3.56 12.28 11.38
N PHE A 153 -4.26 12.88 12.34
CA PHE A 153 -4.99 14.13 12.12
C PHE A 153 -4.05 15.32 11.90
N GLU A 154 -2.87 15.31 12.51
CA GLU A 154 -1.86 16.36 12.33
C GLU A 154 -1.16 16.21 10.99
N PHE A 155 -0.83 14.98 10.58
CA PHE A 155 -0.31 14.68 9.26
C PHE A 155 -1.28 15.12 8.17
N LEU A 156 -2.55 14.75 8.28
CA LEU A 156 -3.58 15.12 7.32
C LEU A 156 -3.79 16.64 7.26
N ALA A 157 -3.79 17.33 8.41
CA ALA A 157 -3.88 18.78 8.45
C ALA A 157 -2.65 19.48 7.84
N ALA A 158 -1.45 18.94 8.03
CA ALA A 158 -0.24 19.46 7.40
C ALA A 158 -0.25 19.23 5.88
N LEU A 159 -0.64 18.03 5.44
CA LEU A 159 -0.65 17.63 4.03
C LEU A 159 -1.61 18.49 3.19
N TYR A 160 -2.82 18.73 3.68
CA TYR A 160 -3.83 19.57 3.02
C TYR A 160 -3.73 21.06 3.40
N GLY A 161 -2.71 21.43 4.18
CA GLY A 161 -2.44 22.82 4.53
C GLY A 161 -1.97 23.63 3.31
N PRO A 162 -2.11 24.97 3.34
CA PRO A 162 -1.69 25.83 2.22
C PRO A 162 -0.16 25.97 2.11
N SER A 163 0.59 25.51 3.11
CA SER A 163 2.02 25.73 3.24
C SER A 163 2.85 24.82 2.32
N GLU A 164 3.90 25.37 1.74
CA GLU A 164 4.96 24.56 1.12
C GLU A 164 5.82 23.86 2.20
N PRO A 165 6.40 22.69 1.89
CA PRO A 165 6.40 22.00 0.58
C PRO A 165 5.17 21.11 0.34
N TYR A 166 4.25 21.00 1.31
CA TYR A 166 3.12 20.06 1.24
C TYR A 166 2.19 20.32 0.06
N ARG A 167 1.89 21.58 -0.25
CA ARG A 167 1.04 21.93 -1.40
C ARG A 167 1.58 21.36 -2.72
N SER A 168 2.87 21.53 -2.99
CA SER A 168 3.52 20.99 -4.21
C SER A 168 3.59 19.46 -4.22
N HIS A 169 3.73 18.83 -3.06
CA HIS A 169 3.71 17.36 -2.95
C HIS A 169 2.30 16.80 -3.12
N LEU A 170 1.29 17.39 -2.46
CA LEU A 170 -0.11 16.98 -2.55
C LEU A 170 -0.62 17.07 -3.99
N ARG A 171 -0.27 18.13 -4.72
CA ARG A 171 -0.56 18.23 -6.16
C ARG A 171 -0.10 16.99 -6.92
N ARG A 172 1.18 16.63 -6.77
CA ARG A 172 1.76 15.47 -7.48
C ARG A 172 1.15 14.14 -7.04
N ILE A 173 0.81 14.01 -5.76
CA ILE A 173 0.06 12.86 -5.25
C ILE A 173 -1.30 12.77 -5.96
N CYS A 174 -2.06 13.86 -6.00
CA CYS A 174 -3.39 13.89 -6.63
C CYS A 174 -3.33 13.70 -8.15
N ASP A 175 -2.32 14.25 -8.83
CA ASP A 175 -2.09 14.03 -10.26
C ASP A 175 -1.83 12.54 -10.55
N GLY A 176 -0.97 11.89 -9.76
CA GLY A 176 -0.71 10.46 -9.87
C GLY A 176 -1.93 9.59 -9.52
N ILE A 177 -2.67 9.93 -8.46
CA ILE A 177 -3.90 9.22 -8.08
C ILE A 177 -4.97 9.34 -9.16
N ASN A 178 -5.16 10.52 -9.76
CA ASN A 178 -6.08 10.71 -10.88
C ASN A 178 -5.73 9.83 -12.07
N LYS A 179 -4.43 9.78 -12.43
CA LYS A 179 -3.97 8.90 -13.50
C LYS A 179 -4.27 7.42 -13.19
N MET A 180 -4.06 6.98 -11.95
CA MET A 180 -4.40 5.62 -11.53
C MET A 180 -5.90 5.34 -11.57
N LEU A 181 -6.74 6.32 -11.23
CA LEU A 181 -8.20 6.23 -11.33
C LEU A 181 -8.64 6.11 -12.80
N ASP A 182 -8.07 6.91 -13.70
CA ASP A 182 -8.37 6.89 -15.13
C ASP A 182 -7.96 5.57 -15.80
N GLU A 183 -6.89 4.93 -15.30
CA GLU A 183 -6.36 3.66 -15.80
C GLU A 183 -7.00 2.42 -15.12
N ASP A 184 -7.94 2.60 -14.18
CA ASP A 184 -8.50 1.55 -13.30
C ASP A 184 -7.41 0.68 -12.63
N SER A 185 -6.32 1.32 -12.22
CA SER A 185 -5.13 0.68 -11.63
C SER A 185 -5.02 0.85 -10.11
N ILE A 186 -6.11 1.29 -9.46
CA ILE A 186 -6.18 1.60 -8.02
C ILE A 186 -6.83 0.52 -7.14
#